data_AF-A0A962GMN9-F1
#
_entry.id   AF-A0A962GMN9-F1
#
_cell.length_a   1.000
_cell.length_b   1.000
_cell.length_c   1.000
_cell.angle_alpha   90.00
_cell.angle_beta   90.00
_cell.angle_gamma   90.00
#
_symmetry.space_group_name_H-M   'P 1'
#
loop_
_entity.id
_entity.type
_entity.pdbx_description
1 polymer ?
#
loop_
_entity_poly.entity_id
_entity_poly.type
_entity_poly.pdbx_seq_one_letter_code
_entity_poly.pdbx_strand_id
1 'polypeptide(L)'
;MTESFAELFEESEKLSNLKPGAIVTGYVVEIRADTVVINAGLKSEGIVPIEQFKSEDGELEVAVGDAVDVALDAIEDGFGETRLSREKAKRAMVWDELEEAHKNNANVTGRISGKVKG
;
A
#
# COMPACT_ATOMS: atom_id res chain seq x y z
N MET A 1 32.63 -5.94 -12.05
CA MET A 1 32.29 -4.67 -11.39
C MET A 1 32.00 -5.02 -9.95
N THR A 2 32.92 -4.69 -9.05
CA THR A 2 32.80 -4.89 -7.61
C THR A 2 32.00 -3.73 -7.06
N GLU A 3 30.71 -3.95 -6.82
CA GLU A 3 29.88 -3.01 -6.08
C GLU A 3 30.51 -2.83 -4.69
N SER A 4 30.77 -1.58 -4.30
CA SER A 4 31.41 -1.27 -3.02
C SER A 4 30.42 -1.59 -1.89
N PHE A 5 30.90 -2.19 -0.80
CA PHE A 5 30.09 -2.41 0.41
C PHE A 5 29.37 -1.14 0.87
N ALA A 6 29.97 0.04 0.65
CA ALA A 6 29.35 1.32 0.94
C ALA A 6 28.07 1.57 0.11
N GLU A 7 28.08 1.23 -1.19
CA GLU A 7 26.94 1.42 -2.08
C GLU A 7 25.80 0.44 -1.75
N LEU A 8 26.12 -0.83 -1.50
CA LEU A 8 25.15 -1.83 -1.05
C LEU A 8 24.56 -1.50 0.34
N PHE A 9 25.35 -0.88 1.22
CA PHE A 9 24.90 -0.45 2.54
C PHE A 9 24.00 0.80 2.46
N GLU A 10 24.32 1.79 1.62
CA GLU A 10 23.45 2.94 1.37
C GLU A 10 22.12 2.53 0.73
N GLU A 11 22.11 1.53 -0.15
CA GLU A 11 20.88 0.99 -0.73
C GLU A 11 20.03 0.27 0.34
N SER A 12 20.68 -0.46 1.27
CA SER A 12 20.04 -1.05 2.46
C SER A 12 19.49 0.01 3.44
N GLU A 13 20.15 1.16 3.62
CA GLU A 13 19.64 2.25 4.46
C GLU A 13 18.42 2.95 3.86
N LYS A 14 18.30 3.00 2.52
CA LYS A 14 17.08 3.49 1.86
C LYS A 14 15.89 2.57 2.10
N LEU A 15 16.11 1.25 2.07
CA LEU A 15 15.11 0.25 2.48
C LEU A 15 14.73 0.39 3.97
N SER A 16 15.67 0.80 4.82
CA SER A 16 15.42 1.00 6.25
C SER A 16 14.69 2.31 6.58
N ASN A 17 14.68 3.28 5.67
CA ASN A 17 13.99 4.57 5.79
C ASN A 17 12.59 4.56 5.16
N LEU A 18 11.85 3.47 5.33
CA LEU A 18 10.44 3.43 4.98
C LEU A 18 9.66 4.38 5.89
N LYS A 19 9.31 5.54 5.34
CA LYS A 19 8.47 6.51 6.04
C LYS A 19 7.03 5.98 6.15
N PRO A 20 6.32 6.27 7.24
CA PRO A 20 4.87 6.05 7.28
C PRO A 20 4.23 6.79 6.10
N GLY A 21 3.41 6.07 5.33
CA GLY A 21 2.81 6.49 4.07
C GLY A 21 3.48 5.95 2.81
N ALA A 22 4.63 5.27 2.92
CA ALA A 22 5.25 4.62 1.77
C ALA A 22 4.37 3.47 1.24
N ILE A 23 4.16 3.41 -0.07
CA ILE A 23 3.50 2.30 -0.75
C ILE A 23 4.53 1.21 -1.00
N VAL A 24 4.22 -0.01 -0.60
CA VAL A 24 5.04 -1.19 -0.83
C VAL A 24 4.17 -2.29 -1.45
N THR A 25 4.73 -3.03 -2.40
CA THR A 25 4.07 -4.21 -2.96
C THR A 25 4.35 -5.41 -2.06
N GLY A 26 3.30 -6.08 -1.61
CA GLY A 26 3.40 -7.27 -0.76
C GLY A 26 2.60 -8.45 -1.30
N TYR A 27 2.93 -9.64 -0.81
CA TYR A 27 2.27 -10.88 -1.20
C TYR A 27 1.39 -11.39 -0.06
N VAL A 28 0.18 -11.84 -0.40
CA VAL A 28 -0.72 -12.45 0.58
C VAL A 28 -0.16 -13.82 1.00
N VAL A 29 0.18 -13.95 2.28
CA VAL A 29 0.69 -15.23 2.84
C VAL A 29 -0.45 -16.06 3.41
N GLU A 30 -1.38 -15.41 4.11
CA GLU A 30 -2.47 -16.08 4.79
C GLU A 30 -3.72 -15.18 4.83
N ILE A 31 -4.89 -15.80 4.65
CA ILE A 31 -6.19 -15.14 4.79
C ILE A 31 -6.91 -15.78 5.97
N ARG A 32 -7.17 -14.98 7.02
CA ARG A 32 -7.99 -15.36 8.18
C ARG A 32 -9.42 -14.85 8.02
N ALA A 33 -10.29 -15.15 8.98
CA ALA A 33 -11.69 -14.76 8.94
C ALA A 33 -11.91 -13.22 8.99
N ASP A 34 -11.05 -12.52 9.73
CA ASP A 34 -11.13 -11.07 9.97
C ASP A 34 -9.94 -10.28 9.38
N THR A 35 -8.82 -10.94 9.11
CA THR A 35 -7.55 -10.30 8.76
C THR A 35 -6.82 -11.04 7.64
N VAL A 36 -6.02 -10.31 6.87
CA VAL A 36 -5.15 -10.82 5.81
C VAL A 36 -3.72 -10.49 6.19
N VAL A 37 -2.86 -11.50 6.15
CA VAL A 37 -1.43 -11.41 6.46
C VAL A 37 -0.66 -11.24 5.15
N ILE A 38 0.13 -10.19 5.07
CA ILE A 38 0.87 -9.80 3.87
C ILE A 38 2.35 -9.69 4.19
N ASN A 39 3.17 -10.32 3.36
CA ASN A 39 4.61 -10.14 3.40
C ASN A 39 5.02 -9.07 2.38
N ALA A 40 5.49 -7.93 2.88
CA ALA A 40 5.96 -6.81 2.05
C ALA A 40 7.49 -6.70 2.01
N GLY A 41 8.23 -7.78 2.31
CA GLY A 41 9.69 -7.74 2.41
C GLY A 41 10.23 -6.91 3.60
N LEU A 42 9.37 -6.63 4.58
CA LEU A 42 9.72 -5.92 5.80
C LEU A 42 10.18 -6.88 6.89
N LYS A 43 10.69 -6.31 7.99
CA LYS A 43 11.14 -7.07 9.17
C LYS A 43 10.02 -7.92 9.79
N SER A 44 8.77 -7.45 9.67
CA SER A 44 7.58 -8.11 10.19
C SER A 44 6.52 -8.27 9.11
N GLU A 45 5.67 -9.27 9.28
CA GLU A 45 4.47 -9.45 8.46
C GLU A 45 3.46 -8.35 8.78
N GLY A 46 2.79 -7.85 7.74
CA GLY A 46 1.78 -6.83 7.87
C GLY A 46 0.40 -7.42 7.98
N ILE A 47 -0.43 -6.84 8.85
CA ILE A 47 -1.81 -7.28 9.05
C ILE A 47 -2.74 -6.22 8.50
N VAL A 48 -3.67 -6.64 7.64
CA VAL A 48 -4.69 -5.78 7.05
C VAL A 48 -6.07 -6.39 7.28
N PRO A 49 -7.06 -5.63 7.77
CA PRO A 49 -8.44 -6.11 7.90
C PRO A 49 -8.99 -6.60 6.56
N ILE A 50 -9.69 -7.75 6.58
CA ILE A 50 -10.28 -8.35 5.38
C ILE A 50 -11.26 -7.42 4.66
N GLU A 51 -11.88 -6.50 5.41
CA GLU A 51 -12.79 -5.49 4.88
C GLU A 51 -12.15 -4.60 3.81
N GLN A 52 -10.83 -4.37 3.87
CA GLN A 52 -10.13 -3.58 2.84
C GLN A 52 -9.93 -4.34 1.52
N PHE A 53 -10.15 -5.65 1.51
CA PHE A 53 -10.06 -6.50 0.33
C PHE A 53 -11.41 -6.90 -0.24
N LYS A 54 -12.51 -6.46 0.39
CA LYS A 54 -13.85 -6.64 -0.14
C LYS A 54 -14.12 -5.57 -1.20
N SER A 55 -14.70 -6.00 -2.32
CA SER A 55 -15.22 -5.08 -3.34
C SER A 55 -16.54 -4.44 -2.89
N GLU A 56 -17.09 -3.51 -3.67
CA GLU A 56 -18.41 -2.89 -3.39
C GLU A 56 -19.54 -3.94 -3.30
N ASP A 57 -19.39 -5.07 -3.98
CA ASP A 57 -20.31 -6.21 -3.95
C ASP A 57 -20.09 -7.17 -2.75
N GLY A 58 -19.09 -6.90 -1.89
CA GLY A 58 -18.77 -7.70 -0.72
C GLY A 58 -17.95 -8.97 -0.98
N GLU A 59 -17.57 -9.22 -2.24
CA GLU A 59 -16.70 -10.33 -2.63
C GLU A 59 -15.23 -10.02 -2.33
N LEU A 60 -14.48 -11.04 -1.90
CA LEU A 60 -13.05 -10.93 -1.63
C LEU A 60 -12.28 -10.95 -2.95
N GLU A 61 -11.55 -9.88 -3.26
CA GLU A 61 -10.80 -9.75 -4.52
C GLU A 61 -9.40 -10.37 -4.49
N VAL A 62 -9.00 -10.99 -3.36
CA VAL A 62 -7.62 -11.46 -3.16
C VAL A 62 -7.57 -12.93 -2.77
N ALA A 63 -6.53 -13.60 -3.26
CA ALA A 63 -6.20 -14.98 -2.91
C ALA A 63 -4.80 -15.06 -2.28
N VAL A 64 -4.52 -16.18 -1.61
CA VAL A 64 -3.17 -16.47 -1.11
C VAL A 64 -2.20 -16.55 -2.28
N GLY A 65 -1.07 -15.85 -2.18
CA GLY A 65 -0.05 -15.73 -3.22
C GLY A 65 -0.23 -14.52 -4.15
N ASP A 66 -1.32 -13.76 -4.04
CA ASP A 66 -1.57 -12.61 -4.88
C ASP A 66 -0.73 -11.39 -4.45
N ALA A 67 -0.38 -10.54 -5.42
CA ALA A 67 0.41 -9.33 -5.19
C ALA A 67 -0.52 -8.13 -4.97
N VAL A 68 -0.33 -7.42 -3.86
CA VAL A 68 -1.16 -6.29 -3.46
C VAL A 68 -0.31 -5.11 -3.01
N ASP A 69 -0.69 -3.91 -3.46
CA ASP A 69 -0.05 -2.67 -3.02
C ASP A 69 -0.69 -2.18 -1.72
N VAL A 70 0.15 -1.96 -0.73
CA VAL A 70 -0.24 -1.61 0.64
C VAL A 70 0.60 -0.46 1.15
N ALA A 71 -0.04 0.48 1.83
CA ALA A 71 0.65 1.61 2.42
C ALA A 71 1.04 1.27 3.85
N LEU A 72 2.28 1.61 4.21
CA LEU A 72 2.80 1.49 5.57
C LEU A 72 2.14 2.54 6.46
N ASP A 73 1.34 2.13 7.46
CA ASP A 73 0.72 3.07 8.39
C ASP A 73 1.61 3.32 9.61
N ALA A 74 2.12 2.24 10.21
CA ALA A 74 3.04 2.29 11.33
C ALA A 74 4.00 1.10 11.29
N ILE A 75 5.29 1.36 11.54
CA ILE A 75 6.35 0.34 11.50
C ILE A 75 6.22 -0.62 12.69
N GLU A 76 5.89 -0.11 13.88
CA GLU A 76 5.74 -0.92 15.10
C GLU A 76 4.73 -0.28 16.07
N ASP A 77 3.66 -1.00 16.40
CA ASP A 77 2.70 -0.65 17.47
C ASP A 77 3.17 -1.18 18.86
N GLY A 78 4.46 -1.48 19.01
CA GLY A 78 5.06 -2.03 20.23
C GLY A 78 4.94 -3.56 20.41
N PHE A 79 4.18 -4.25 19.56
CA PHE A 79 4.04 -5.72 19.53
C PHE A 79 4.78 -6.40 18.37
N GLY A 80 5.55 -5.66 17.58
CA GLY A 80 6.28 -6.19 16.43
C GLY A 80 5.43 -6.41 15.18
N GLU A 81 4.16 -6.00 15.18
CA GLU A 81 3.26 -6.09 14.03
C GLU A 81 3.28 -4.78 13.23
N THR A 82 3.40 -4.88 11.91
CA THR A 82 3.36 -3.74 11.00
C THR A 82 1.92 -3.49 10.54
N ARG A 83 1.39 -2.30 10.79
CA ARG A 83 0.03 -1.95 10.35
C ARG A 83 0.09 -1.46 8.91
N LEU A 84 -0.61 -2.14 8.03
CA LEU A 84 -0.70 -1.82 6.61
C LEU A 84 -2.12 -1.42 6.23
N SER A 85 -2.28 -0.60 5.19
CA SER A 85 -3.59 -0.23 4.66
C SER A 85 -3.60 -0.18 3.13
N ARG A 86 -4.50 -0.96 2.52
CA ARG A 86 -4.78 -0.93 1.08
C ARG A 86 -5.55 0.31 0.67
N GLU A 87 -6.48 0.78 1.51
CA GLU A 87 -7.29 1.96 1.18
C GLU A 87 -6.43 3.23 1.09
N LYS A 88 -5.49 3.40 2.02
CA LYS A 88 -4.51 4.51 1.97
C LYS A 88 -3.62 4.41 0.73
N ALA A 89 -3.20 3.20 0.35
CA ALA A 89 -2.45 2.99 -0.90
C ALA A 89 -3.26 3.41 -2.12
N LYS A 90 -4.51 2.95 -2.25
CA LYS A 90 -5.41 3.34 -3.35
C LYS A 90 -5.59 4.85 -3.44
N ARG A 91 -5.81 5.53 -2.31
CA ARG A 91 -5.95 6.99 -2.29
C ARG A 91 -4.69 7.72 -2.72
N ALA A 92 -3.52 7.26 -2.30
CA ALA A 92 -2.24 7.83 -2.70
C ALA A 92 -1.99 7.63 -4.21
N MET A 93 -2.22 6.42 -4.73
CA MET A 93 -2.09 6.13 -6.17
C MET A 93 -3.03 6.98 -7.02
N VAL A 94 -4.28 7.17 -6.59
CA VAL A 94 -5.22 8.06 -7.28
C VAL A 94 -4.74 9.51 -7.24
N TRP A 95 -4.08 9.94 -6.16
CA TRP A 95 -3.51 11.28 -6.10
C TRP A 95 -2.35 11.46 -7.07
N ASP A 96 -1.44 10.49 -7.13
CA ASP A 96 -0.33 10.48 -8.08
C ASP A 96 -0.84 10.51 -9.53
N GLU A 97 -1.86 9.70 -9.85
CA GLU A 97 -2.50 9.69 -11.18
C GLU A 97 -3.11 11.05 -11.53
N LEU A 98 -3.77 11.70 -10.57
CA LEU A 98 -4.35 13.03 -10.76
C LEU A 98 -3.27 14.12 -10.90
N GLU A 99 -2.14 14.00 -10.20
CA GLU A 99 -1.01 14.91 -10.35
C GLU A 99 -0.35 14.76 -11.73
N GLU A 100 -0.17 13.52 -12.19
CA GLU A 100 0.31 13.24 -13.56
C GLU A 100 -0.67 13.75 -14.61
N ALA A 101 -1.98 13.52 -14.43
CA ALA A 101 -3.00 14.03 -15.33
C ALA A 101 -2.96 15.57 -15.40
N HIS A 102 -2.76 16.24 -14.27
CA HIS A 102 -2.60 17.70 -14.23
C HIS A 102 -1.33 18.16 -14.96
N LYS A 103 -0.18 17.50 -14.74
CA LYS A 103 1.09 17.80 -15.44
C LYS A 103 0.96 17.62 -16.95
N ASN A 104 0.25 16.58 -17.37
CA ASN A 104 0.08 16.21 -18.78
C ASN A 104 -1.12 16.90 -19.46
N ASN A 105 -1.87 17.78 -18.76
CA ASN A 105 -3.14 18.36 -19.24
C ASN A 105 -4.12 17.29 -19.78
N ALA A 106 -4.18 16.13 -19.13
CA ALA A 106 -5.05 15.03 -19.52
C ALA A 106 -6.47 15.25 -18.95
N ASN A 107 -7.48 14.79 -19.70
CA ASN A 107 -8.88 14.89 -19.28
C ASN A 107 -9.22 13.75 -18.33
N VAL A 108 -9.69 14.06 -17.12
CA VAL A 108 -10.15 13.06 -16.13
C VAL A 108 -11.67 12.93 -16.18
N THR A 109 -12.18 11.71 -16.15
CA THR A 109 -13.63 11.45 -16.15
C THR A 109 -14.16 11.46 -14.71
N GLY A 110 -14.98 12.44 -14.38
CA GLY A 110 -15.64 12.56 -13.08
C GLY A 110 -17.15 12.36 -13.18
N ARG A 111 -17.74 11.63 -12.23
CA ARG A 111 -19.20 11.55 -12.08
C ARG A 111 -19.67 12.63 -11.11
N ILE A 112 -20.62 13.46 -11.54
CA ILE A 112 -21.20 14.50 -10.68
C ILE A 112 -22.10 13.83 -9.63
N SER A 113 -21.72 13.89 -8.35
CA SER A 113 -22.47 13.28 -7.26
C SER A 113 -23.59 14.17 -6.70
N GLY A 114 -23.49 15.49 -6.87
CA GLY A 114 -24.53 16.41 -6.43
C GLY A 114 -24.05 17.86 -6.38
N LYS A 115 -25.00 18.80 -6.32
CA LYS A 115 -24.70 20.23 -6.20
C LYS A 115 -24.63 20.61 -4.73
N VAL A 116 -23.45 20.99 -4.24
CA VAL A 116 -23.29 21.66 -2.94
C VAL A 116 -23.72 23.11 -3.11
N LYS A 117 -24.79 23.53 -2.43
CA LYS A 117 -25.16 24.94 -2.28
C LYS A 117 -24.38 25.49 -1.10
N GLY A 118 -23.28 26.19 -1.40
CA GLY A 118 -22.67 27.13 -0.46
C GLY A 118 -23.55 28.35 -0.27
#